data_AF-A0A2J8UDI9-F1
#
_entry.id   AF-A0A2J8UDI9-F1
#
_cell.length_a   1.000
_cell.length_b   1.000
_cell.length_c   1.000
_cell.angle_alpha   90.00
_cell.angle_beta   90.00
_cell.angle_gamma   90.00
#
_symmetry.space_group_name_H-M   'P 1'
#
loop_
_entity.id
_entity.type
_entity.pdbx_description
1 polymer ?
#
loop_
_entity_poly.entity_id
_entity_poly.type
_entity_poly.pdbx_seq_one_letter_code
_entity_poly.pdbx_strand_id
1 'polypeptide(L)'
;QQYAWGKIGSNSEVARLLASSDPLAQIAEDKPYAELWMGTHPRGDAKILDNRISQKTLSQWIAENQDSLGSKVKDTFNGNLPFLFKVLSVETPLSIQAHPNKELAEKLHLQAPQHYPDANHKPEMAIALTPFQGLCGFRPVEEIVTFLKTAAGNNMEDIFGELLLQLHQQYPGDIGCFAIYFLNLLTLKPGEAMFLEANVPHAYLKGGPWLCR
;
A
#
# COMPACT_ATOMS: atom_id res chain seq x y z
N GLN A 1 2.47 -10.27 6.98
CA GLN A 1 1.07 -10.59 6.63
C GLN A 1 1.06 -11.43 5.36
N GLN A 2 0.29 -12.52 5.34
CA GLN A 2 0.22 -13.49 4.24
C GLN A 2 -1.11 -13.37 3.49
N TYR A 3 -1.42 -12.20 2.94
CA TYR A 3 -2.64 -11.99 2.16
C TYR A 3 -2.52 -12.64 0.78
N ALA A 4 -3.62 -13.17 0.25
CA ALA A 4 -3.62 -13.93 -1.00
C ALA A 4 -3.10 -13.16 -2.23
N TRP A 5 -3.19 -11.83 -2.22
CA TRP A 5 -2.68 -10.97 -3.31
C TRP A 5 -1.15 -10.84 -3.35
N GLY A 6 -0.44 -11.31 -2.31
CA GLY A 6 1.00 -11.16 -2.19
C GLY A 6 1.78 -12.12 -3.07
N LYS A 7 3.00 -11.74 -3.46
CA LYS A 7 3.91 -12.65 -4.16
C LYS A 7 4.19 -13.90 -3.33
N ILE A 8 4.33 -15.04 -4.02
CA ILE A 8 4.54 -16.35 -3.42
C ILE A 8 6.03 -16.60 -3.13
N GLY A 9 6.33 -17.12 -1.94
CA GLY A 9 7.65 -17.62 -1.58
C GLY A 9 8.76 -16.59 -1.75
N SER A 10 9.92 -17.05 -2.21
CA SER A 10 11.13 -16.24 -2.39
C SER A 10 11.00 -15.16 -3.48
N ASN A 11 9.95 -15.21 -4.30
CA ASN A 11 9.64 -14.12 -5.25
C ASN A 11 9.18 -12.84 -4.53
N SER A 12 8.72 -12.95 -3.28
CA SER A 12 8.30 -11.81 -2.48
C SER A 12 9.47 -11.04 -1.86
N GLU A 13 9.47 -9.72 -2.07
CA GLU A 13 10.36 -8.80 -1.35
C GLU A 13 10.16 -8.92 0.17
N VAL A 14 8.92 -9.12 0.62
CA VAL A 14 8.59 -9.30 2.04
C VAL A 14 9.20 -10.59 2.59
N ALA A 15 9.14 -11.70 1.85
CA ALA A 15 9.74 -12.96 2.26
C ALA A 15 11.26 -12.85 2.36
N ARG A 16 11.91 -12.26 1.36
CA ARG A 16 13.37 -12.08 1.35
C ARG A 16 13.86 -11.17 2.48
N LEU A 17 13.13 -10.08 2.76
CA LEU A 17 13.46 -9.20 3.89
C LEU A 17 13.30 -9.92 5.23
N LEU A 18 12.23 -10.69 5.41
CA LEU A 18 12.03 -11.49 6.62
C LEU A 18 13.17 -12.49 6.83
N ALA A 19 13.52 -13.25 5.79
CA ALA A 19 14.62 -14.23 5.86
C ALA A 19 15.99 -13.57 6.11
N SER A 20 16.21 -12.35 5.62
CA SER A 20 17.46 -11.63 5.89
C SER A 20 17.58 -11.15 7.34
N SER A 21 16.46 -11.04 8.06
CA SER A 21 16.42 -10.55 9.44
C SER A 21 16.62 -11.64 10.51
N ASP A 22 16.43 -12.91 10.15
CA ASP A 22 16.57 -14.06 11.04
C ASP A 22 17.25 -15.22 10.29
N PRO A 23 18.50 -15.58 10.63
CA PRO A 23 19.23 -16.67 9.97
C PRO A 23 18.55 -18.05 10.06
N LEU A 24 17.61 -18.23 10.98
CA LEU A 24 16.85 -19.48 11.13
C LEU A 24 15.51 -19.46 10.38
N ALA A 25 15.08 -18.29 9.88
CA ALA A 25 13.82 -18.17 9.16
C ALA A 25 13.91 -18.88 7.79
N GLN A 26 12.98 -19.81 7.55
CA GLN A 26 12.80 -20.46 6.26
C GLN A 26 11.61 -19.84 5.53
N ILE A 27 11.80 -19.55 4.25
CA ILE A 27 10.72 -19.08 3.38
C ILE A 27 9.87 -20.29 2.98
N ALA A 28 8.57 -20.22 3.24
CA ALA A 28 7.61 -21.19 2.74
C ALA A 28 7.31 -20.86 1.27
N GLU A 29 7.85 -21.65 0.35
CA GLU A 29 7.78 -21.38 -1.10
C GLU A 29 6.37 -21.51 -1.71
N ASP A 30 5.40 -22.02 -0.96
CA ASP A 30 4.00 -22.18 -1.35
C ASP A 30 3.08 -21.11 -0.77
N LYS A 31 3.60 -20.17 0.05
CA LYS A 31 2.78 -19.17 0.75
C LYS A 31 2.94 -17.76 0.18
N PRO A 32 1.87 -16.95 0.21
CA PRO A 32 1.97 -15.54 -0.13
C PRO A 32 2.60 -14.73 1.00
N TYR A 33 3.45 -13.77 0.63
CA TYR A 33 4.05 -12.80 1.55
C TYR A 33 3.73 -11.40 1.03
N ALA A 34 2.73 -10.76 1.64
CA ALA A 34 2.08 -9.58 1.09
C ALA A 34 2.56 -8.28 1.73
N GLU A 35 2.55 -8.20 3.07
CA GLU A 35 2.98 -7.00 3.80
C GLU A 35 3.97 -7.34 4.92
N LEU A 36 5.08 -6.61 5.03
CA LEU A 36 5.91 -6.52 6.24
C LEU A 36 5.53 -5.23 6.98
N TRP A 37 5.21 -5.30 8.27
CA TRP A 37 4.84 -4.13 9.08
C TRP A 37 5.96 -3.77 10.04
N MET A 38 6.28 -2.48 10.12
CA MET A 38 7.28 -1.90 10.99
C MET A 38 6.64 -0.72 11.71
N GLY A 39 6.38 -0.88 13.00
CA GLY A 39 5.72 0.12 13.83
C GLY A 39 5.00 -0.49 15.02
N THR A 40 4.08 0.27 15.61
CA THR A 40 3.39 -0.08 16.86
C THR A 40 1.92 -0.46 16.66
N HIS A 41 1.52 -0.82 15.44
CA HIS A 41 0.11 -1.08 15.15
C HIS A 41 -0.40 -2.32 15.90
N PRO A 42 -1.53 -2.28 16.62
CA PRO A 42 -1.98 -3.37 17.52
C PRO A 42 -2.09 -4.76 16.87
N ARG A 43 -2.49 -4.83 15.59
CA ARG A 43 -2.59 -6.10 14.83
C ARG A 43 -1.25 -6.65 14.32
N GLY A 44 -0.14 -5.96 14.55
CA GLY A 44 1.18 -6.31 14.01
C GLY A 44 2.28 -5.49 14.64
N ASP A 45 2.28 -5.40 15.96
CA ASP A 45 3.26 -4.63 16.74
C ASP A 45 4.64 -5.28 16.60
N ALA A 46 5.63 -4.49 16.22
CA ALA A 46 6.98 -4.97 15.96
C ALA A 46 7.61 -5.51 17.25
N LYS A 47 8.47 -6.52 17.13
CA LYS A 47 9.21 -7.09 18.27
C LYS A 47 10.65 -6.60 18.23
N ILE A 48 11.20 -6.25 19.39
CA ILE A 48 12.61 -5.89 19.53
C ILE A 48 13.39 -7.18 19.80
N LEU A 49 14.23 -7.57 18.84
CA LEU A 49 15.13 -8.72 18.95
C LEU A 49 16.55 -8.24 19.29
N ASP A 50 16.76 -7.83 20.54
CA ASP A 50 18.08 -7.44 21.05
C ASP A 50 18.33 -8.17 22.37
N ASN A 51 19.41 -8.95 22.44
CA ASN A 51 19.77 -9.74 23.64
C ASN A 51 20.08 -8.87 24.86
N ARG A 52 20.26 -7.56 24.71
CA ARG A 52 20.52 -6.59 25.79
C ARG A 52 19.24 -6.06 26.42
N ILE A 53 18.09 -6.23 25.77
CA ILE A 53 16.79 -5.71 26.21
C ILE A 53 15.87 -6.89 26.47
N SER A 54 15.03 -6.82 27.50
CA SER A 54 14.01 -7.84 27.71
C SER A 54 13.07 -7.92 26.50
N GLN A 55 12.75 -9.13 26.06
CA GLN A 55 11.88 -9.37 24.91
C GLN A 55 10.53 -8.66 25.11
N LYS A 56 10.29 -7.63 24.31
CA LYS A 56 9.08 -6.81 24.34
C LYS A 56 8.74 -6.27 22.96
N THR A 57 7.52 -5.79 22.81
CA THR A 57 7.10 -5.13 21.57
C THR A 57 7.59 -3.69 21.50
N LEU A 58 7.59 -3.11 20.31
CA LEU A 58 8.00 -1.73 20.08
C LEU A 58 7.07 -0.77 20.82
N SER A 59 5.76 -1.04 20.86
CA SER A 59 4.83 -0.19 21.62
C SER A 59 5.13 -0.21 23.13
N GLN A 60 5.42 -1.37 23.70
CA GLN A 60 5.80 -1.52 25.11
C GLN A 60 7.10 -0.76 25.42
N TRP A 61 8.10 -0.91 24.55
CA TRP A 61 9.37 -0.21 24.70
C TRP A 61 9.19 1.31 24.61
N ILE A 62 8.41 1.82 23.64
CA ILE A 62 8.12 3.26 23.50
C ILE A 62 7.35 3.79 24.71
N ALA A 63 6.41 3.03 25.29
CA ALA A 63 5.69 3.44 26.50
C ALA A 63 6.62 3.67 27.70
N GLU A 64 7.69 2.88 27.81
CA GLU A 64 8.72 3.01 28.85
C GLU A 64 9.79 4.07 28.51
N ASN A 65 9.98 4.39 27.22
CA ASN A 65 11.06 5.23 26.71
C ASN A 65 10.53 6.42 25.89
N GLN A 66 9.49 7.10 26.39
CA GLN A 66 8.75 8.13 25.65
C GLN A 66 9.61 9.25 25.04
N ASP A 67 10.77 9.53 25.63
CA ASP A 67 11.70 10.54 25.13
C ASP A 67 12.35 10.14 23.78
N SER A 68 12.32 8.85 23.42
CA SER A 68 12.80 8.36 22.12
C SER A 68 12.02 8.90 20.92
N LEU A 69 10.79 9.37 21.13
CA LEU A 69 9.96 9.99 20.10
C LEU A 69 10.37 11.45 19.82
N GLY A 70 11.07 12.08 20.77
CA GLY A 70 11.25 13.52 20.81
C GLY A 70 9.99 14.26 21.27
N SER A 71 10.17 15.41 21.92
CA SER A 71 9.08 16.18 22.55
C SER A 71 7.96 16.53 21.58
N LYS A 72 8.31 17.00 20.38
CA LYS A 72 7.31 17.40 19.36
C LYS A 72 6.35 16.28 18.99
N VAL A 73 6.86 15.06 18.76
CA VAL A 73 6.02 13.91 18.38
C VAL A 73 5.20 13.46 19.58
N LYS A 74 5.82 13.38 20.76
CA LYS A 74 5.15 13.01 22.01
C LYS A 74 3.95 13.92 22.29
N ASP A 75 4.13 15.23 22.19
CA ASP A 75 3.08 16.22 22.48
C ASP A 75 1.98 16.22 21.41
N THR A 76 2.36 16.05 20.13
CA THR A 76 1.41 16.09 19.00
C THR A 76 0.58 14.81 18.88
N PHE A 77 1.16 13.65 19.18
CA PHE A 77 0.57 12.34 18.93
C PHE A 77 0.36 11.52 20.21
N ASN A 78 0.31 12.19 21.36
CA ASN A 78 0.04 11.59 22.68
C ASN A 78 0.97 10.41 23.00
N GLY A 79 2.26 10.55 22.69
CA GLY A 79 3.25 9.52 22.97
C GLY A 79 3.17 8.27 22.08
N ASN A 80 2.45 8.35 20.95
CA ASN A 80 2.35 7.26 19.98
C ASN A 80 3.19 7.53 18.74
N LEU A 81 3.61 6.45 18.08
CA LEU A 81 4.23 6.52 16.76
C LEU A 81 3.17 6.95 15.72
N PRO A 82 3.36 8.06 14.99
CA PRO A 82 2.32 8.63 14.15
C PRO A 82 2.24 8.03 12.74
N PHE A 83 3.02 6.99 12.46
CA PHE A 83 3.07 6.33 11.17
C PHE A 83 3.19 4.82 11.32
N LEU A 84 2.76 4.10 10.30
CA LEU A 84 3.00 2.68 10.10
C LEU A 84 3.80 2.51 8.80
N PHE A 85 5.01 2.00 8.95
CA PHE A 85 5.86 1.71 7.81
C PHE A 85 5.64 0.28 7.33
N LYS A 86 5.59 0.10 6.01
CA LYS A 86 5.34 -1.20 5.39
C LYS A 86 6.23 -1.46 4.18
N VAL A 87 6.50 -2.73 3.93
CA VAL A 87 6.90 -3.21 2.60
C VAL A 87 5.74 -3.99 2.03
N LEU A 88 5.36 -3.72 0.80
CA LEU A 88 4.38 -4.49 0.06
C LEU A 88 5.10 -5.31 -1.00
N SER A 89 4.59 -6.51 -1.28
CA SER A 89 5.00 -7.31 -2.43
C SER A 89 3.76 -7.79 -3.17
N VAL A 90 3.36 -7.02 -4.18
CA VAL A 90 2.07 -7.15 -4.89
C VAL A 90 2.24 -8.08 -6.09
N GLU A 91 1.47 -9.16 -6.10
CA GLU A 91 1.33 -10.07 -7.26
C GLU A 91 0.02 -9.82 -8.00
N THR A 92 -1.09 -9.69 -7.26
CA THR A 92 -2.41 -9.40 -7.80
C THR A 92 -2.79 -7.95 -7.54
N PRO A 93 -3.39 -7.23 -8.51
CA PRO A 93 -3.81 -5.84 -8.34
C PRO A 93 -4.72 -5.65 -7.14
N LEU A 94 -4.47 -4.60 -6.36
CA LEU A 94 -5.28 -4.23 -5.21
C LEU A 94 -6.50 -3.41 -5.65
N SER A 95 -7.47 -3.31 -4.73
CA SER A 95 -8.67 -2.49 -4.94
C SER A 95 -8.33 -1.04 -5.28
N ILE A 96 -9.09 -0.45 -6.20
CA ILE A 96 -9.12 1.00 -6.39
C ILE A 96 -9.69 1.62 -5.12
N GLN A 97 -8.94 2.55 -4.53
CA GLN A 97 -9.26 3.15 -3.25
C GLN A 97 -9.00 4.65 -3.27
N ALA A 98 -9.69 5.37 -2.41
CA ALA A 98 -9.39 6.76 -2.06
C ALA A 98 -9.53 6.89 -0.54
N HIS A 99 -8.66 7.66 0.08
CA HIS A 99 -8.69 7.88 1.53
C HIS A 99 -9.32 9.24 1.83
N PRO A 100 -10.27 9.34 2.77
CA PRO A 100 -10.89 10.61 3.10
C PRO A 100 -9.85 11.60 3.62
N ASN A 101 -10.09 12.89 3.36
CA ASN A 101 -9.39 13.94 4.10
C ASN A 101 -9.83 13.96 5.57
N LYS A 102 -9.18 14.79 6.40
CA LYS A 102 -9.39 14.78 7.86
C LYS A 102 -10.84 15.07 8.24
N GLU A 103 -11.41 16.09 7.64
CA GLU A 103 -12.81 16.51 7.88
C GLU A 103 -13.80 15.40 7.47
N LEU A 104 -13.58 14.75 6.33
CA LEU A 104 -14.44 13.68 5.87
C LEU A 104 -14.27 12.41 6.71
N ALA A 105 -13.06 12.09 7.15
CA ALA A 105 -12.78 10.93 8.01
C ALA A 105 -13.52 11.05 9.34
N GLU A 106 -13.53 12.24 9.96
CA GLU A 106 -14.30 12.51 11.18
C GLU A 106 -15.79 12.28 10.99
N LYS A 107 -16.37 12.80 9.91
CA LYS A 107 -17.79 12.61 9.57
C LYS A 107 -18.13 11.14 9.35
N LEU A 108 -17.30 10.43 8.59
CA LEU A 108 -17.51 9.03 8.25
C LEU A 108 -17.35 8.11 9.47
N HIS A 109 -16.39 8.37 10.35
CA HIS A 109 -16.22 7.64 11.60
C HIS A 109 -17.43 7.79 12.52
N LEU A 110 -18.00 9.00 12.63
CA LEU A 110 -19.21 9.26 13.41
C LEU A 110 -20.44 8.56 12.82
N GLN A 111 -20.58 8.52 11.50
CA GLN A 111 -21.74 7.97 10.82
C GLN A 111 -21.72 6.44 10.71
N ALA A 112 -20.55 5.86 10.47
CA ALA A 112 -20.38 4.43 10.19
C ALA A 112 -19.05 3.88 10.75
N PRO A 113 -18.88 3.85 12.08
CA PRO A 113 -17.62 3.46 12.73
C PRO A 113 -17.19 2.02 12.42
N GLN A 114 -18.12 1.14 12.04
CA GLN A 114 -17.82 -0.22 11.59
C GLN A 114 -17.09 -0.27 10.24
N HIS A 115 -17.25 0.75 9.39
CA HIS A 115 -16.59 0.86 8.09
C HIS A 115 -15.40 1.82 8.13
N TYR A 116 -15.47 2.83 8.99
CA TYR A 116 -14.42 3.83 9.20
C TYR A 116 -13.96 3.75 10.65
N PRO A 117 -12.96 2.92 10.98
CA PRO A 117 -12.62 2.59 12.37
C PRO A 117 -11.94 3.72 13.14
N ASP A 118 -11.51 4.78 12.44
CA ASP A 118 -10.87 5.95 13.04
C ASP A 118 -11.24 7.22 12.27
N ALA A 119 -10.99 8.37 12.92
CA ALA A 119 -11.31 9.69 12.42
C ALA A 119 -10.11 10.39 11.75
N ASN A 120 -9.08 9.66 11.30
CA ASN A 120 -7.89 10.24 10.71
C ASN A 120 -7.91 10.20 9.18
N HIS A 121 -7.27 11.20 8.58
CA HIS A 121 -6.87 11.07 7.18
C HIS A 121 -5.77 10.03 7.05
N LYS A 122 -5.53 9.56 5.83
CA LYS A 122 -4.51 8.55 5.55
C LYS A 122 -3.67 8.93 4.33
N PRO A 123 -2.79 9.94 4.47
CA PRO A 123 -1.82 10.23 3.44
C PRO A 123 -0.87 9.05 3.31
N GLU A 124 -0.51 8.68 2.08
CA GLU A 124 0.39 7.55 1.87
C GLU A 124 1.53 7.97 0.94
N MET A 125 2.71 7.41 1.15
CA MET A 125 3.84 7.58 0.25
C MET A 125 4.37 6.21 -0.15
N ALA A 126 4.39 5.94 -1.45
CA ALA A 126 4.94 4.72 -2.02
C ALA A 126 6.31 5.01 -2.63
N ILE A 127 7.32 4.20 -2.31
CA ILE A 127 8.66 4.25 -2.91
C ILE A 127 8.96 2.89 -3.51
N ALA A 128 9.25 2.82 -4.80
CA ALA A 128 9.48 1.56 -5.48
C ALA A 128 10.79 0.88 -5.03
N LEU A 129 10.72 -0.39 -4.59
CA LEU A 129 11.91 -1.24 -4.35
C LEU A 129 12.31 -2.01 -5.59
N THR A 130 11.30 -2.42 -6.35
CA THR A 130 11.39 -3.09 -7.64
C THR A 130 10.56 -2.26 -8.62
N PRO A 131 10.67 -2.49 -9.94
CA PRO A 131 9.74 -1.89 -10.89
C PRO A 131 8.30 -2.10 -10.42
N PHE A 132 7.60 -0.98 -10.22
CA PHE A 132 6.29 -0.94 -9.59
C PHE A 132 5.29 -0.28 -10.53
N GLN A 133 4.12 -0.89 -10.69
CA GLN A 133 3.05 -0.37 -11.52
C GLN A 133 1.81 -0.08 -10.66
N GLY A 134 1.22 1.10 -10.87
CA GLY A 134 0.03 1.54 -10.14
C GLY A 134 -0.82 2.53 -10.94
N LEU A 135 -2.04 2.73 -10.47
CA LEU A 135 -2.94 3.79 -10.92
C LEU A 135 -2.94 4.92 -9.89
N CYS A 136 -2.92 6.18 -10.33
CA CYS A 136 -2.97 7.32 -9.42
C CYS A 136 -3.60 8.56 -10.06
N GLY A 137 -4.75 8.99 -9.53
CA GLY A 137 -5.44 10.20 -9.95
C GLY A 137 -5.99 10.11 -11.38
N PHE A 138 -6.94 10.99 -11.69
CA PHE A 138 -7.50 11.06 -13.04
C PHE A 138 -6.50 11.63 -14.04
N ARG A 139 -6.58 11.15 -15.27
CA ARG A 139 -5.94 11.75 -16.44
C ARG A 139 -6.66 13.03 -16.85
N PRO A 140 -6.02 13.91 -17.65
CA PRO A 140 -6.73 14.96 -18.37
C PRO A 140 -7.91 14.39 -19.17
N VAL A 141 -9.03 15.12 -19.22
CA VAL A 141 -10.27 14.64 -19.85
C VAL A 141 -10.05 14.34 -21.33
N GLU A 142 -9.20 15.11 -22.01
CA GLU A 142 -8.85 14.94 -23.41
C GLU A 142 -8.16 13.59 -23.68
N GLU A 143 -7.31 13.14 -22.75
CA GLU A 143 -6.68 11.81 -22.81
C GLU A 143 -7.73 10.71 -22.63
N ILE A 144 -8.61 10.86 -21.63
CA ILE A 144 -9.68 9.88 -21.37
C ILE A 144 -10.56 9.71 -22.62
N VAL A 145 -11.01 10.82 -23.21
CA VAL A 145 -11.83 10.79 -24.45
C VAL A 145 -11.08 10.11 -25.58
N THR A 146 -9.78 10.36 -25.72
CA THR A 146 -8.95 9.74 -26.76
C THR A 146 -8.85 8.23 -26.55
N PHE A 147 -8.52 7.78 -25.34
CA PHE A 147 -8.39 6.35 -25.06
C PHE A 147 -9.72 5.60 -25.19
N LEU A 148 -10.84 6.18 -24.75
CA LEU A 148 -12.16 5.58 -24.93
C LEU A 148 -12.55 5.47 -26.41
N LYS A 149 -12.22 6.47 -27.24
CA LYS A 149 -12.43 6.38 -28.69
C LYS A 149 -11.59 5.28 -29.31
N THR A 150 -10.34 5.12 -28.88
CA THR A 150 -9.46 4.06 -29.36
C THR A 150 -9.99 2.68 -28.96
N ALA A 151 -10.37 2.48 -27.71
CA ALA A 151 -10.96 1.24 -27.21
C ALA A 151 -12.27 0.86 -27.93
N ALA A 152 -13.03 1.86 -28.42
CA ALA A 152 -14.24 1.65 -29.21
C ALA A 152 -14.00 1.28 -30.68
N GLY A 153 -12.74 1.13 -31.13
CA GLY A 153 -12.40 0.63 -32.47
C GLY A 153 -12.17 1.70 -33.55
N ASN A 154 -11.79 2.93 -33.19
CA ASN A 154 -11.56 4.02 -34.15
C ASN A 154 -10.20 3.95 -34.91
N ASN A 155 -9.76 2.77 -35.33
CA ASN A 155 -8.53 2.54 -36.13
C ASN A 155 -7.20 2.99 -35.48
N MET A 156 -7.15 3.18 -34.16
CA MET A 156 -5.92 3.28 -33.38
C MET A 156 -5.70 2.02 -32.55
N GLU A 157 -4.43 1.69 -32.29
CA GLU A 157 -4.07 0.61 -31.37
C GLU A 157 -4.40 1.02 -29.93
N ASP A 158 -5.19 0.21 -29.23
CA ASP A 158 -5.46 0.40 -27.81
C ASP A 158 -4.27 -0.09 -26.97
N ILE A 159 -3.41 0.87 -26.61
CA ILE A 159 -2.22 0.62 -25.80
C ILE A 159 -2.52 0.04 -24.40
N PHE A 160 -3.77 0.13 -23.92
CA PHE A 160 -4.20 -0.43 -22.64
C PHE A 160 -5.03 -1.72 -22.79
N GLY A 161 -5.34 -2.14 -24.01
CA GLY A 161 -6.20 -3.29 -24.28
C GLY A 161 -5.65 -4.59 -23.68
N GLU A 162 -4.34 -4.82 -23.76
CA GLU A 162 -3.71 -5.99 -23.13
C GLU A 162 -3.84 -5.96 -21.60
N LEU A 163 -3.63 -4.79 -20.99
CA LEU A 163 -3.77 -4.62 -19.53
C LEU A 163 -5.23 -4.81 -19.10
N LEU A 164 -6.20 -4.31 -19.88
CA LEU A 164 -7.63 -4.54 -19.64
C LEU A 164 -7.94 -6.05 -19.59
N LEU A 165 -7.44 -6.81 -20.57
CA LEU A 165 -7.65 -8.25 -20.64
C LEU A 165 -6.99 -8.99 -19.47
N GLN A 166 -5.78 -8.58 -19.07
CA GLN A 166 -5.09 -9.14 -17.90
C GLN A 166 -5.88 -8.88 -16.60
N LEU A 167 -6.36 -7.64 -16.40
CA LEU A 167 -7.18 -7.28 -15.25
C LEU A 167 -8.49 -8.06 -15.25
N HIS A 168 -9.15 -8.19 -16.40
CA HIS A 168 -10.39 -8.97 -16.52
C HIS A 168 -10.17 -10.45 -16.24
N GLN A 169 -9.02 -11.02 -16.61
CA GLN A 169 -8.70 -12.41 -16.28
C GLN A 169 -8.56 -12.62 -14.76
N GLN A 170 -8.02 -11.64 -14.05
CA GLN A 170 -7.86 -11.67 -12.59
C GLN A 170 -9.17 -11.31 -11.85
N TYR A 171 -9.97 -10.41 -12.44
CA TYR A 171 -11.22 -9.90 -11.90
C TYR A 171 -12.35 -9.94 -12.97
N PRO A 172 -12.87 -11.14 -13.30
CA PRO A 172 -13.86 -11.28 -14.36
C PRO A 172 -15.14 -10.47 -14.09
N GLY A 173 -15.47 -9.59 -15.03
CA GLY A 173 -16.67 -8.74 -14.98
C GLY A 173 -16.56 -7.52 -14.06
N ASP A 174 -15.40 -7.28 -13.43
CA ASP A 174 -15.21 -6.14 -12.54
C ASP A 174 -15.11 -4.82 -13.32
N ILE A 175 -15.92 -3.83 -12.93
CA ILE A 175 -15.96 -2.50 -13.56
C ILE A 175 -14.63 -1.74 -13.41
N GLY A 176 -13.86 -2.03 -12.35
CA GLY A 176 -12.56 -1.46 -12.09
C GLY A 176 -11.51 -1.76 -13.16
N CYS A 177 -11.71 -2.80 -13.99
CA CYS A 177 -10.83 -3.08 -15.12
C CYS A 177 -10.74 -1.88 -16.09
N PHE A 178 -11.82 -1.11 -16.24
CA PHE A 178 -11.84 0.08 -17.09
C PHE A 178 -11.12 1.29 -16.49
N ALA A 179 -10.76 1.26 -15.20
CA ALA A 179 -10.12 2.39 -14.53
C ALA A 179 -8.77 2.80 -15.16
N ILE A 180 -8.11 1.89 -15.88
CA ILE A 180 -6.85 2.16 -16.61
C ILE A 180 -7.00 3.26 -17.68
N TYR A 181 -8.21 3.45 -18.22
CA TYR A 181 -8.53 4.50 -19.19
C TYR A 181 -8.80 5.86 -18.52
N PHE A 182 -9.20 5.87 -17.25
CA PHE A 182 -9.55 7.08 -16.51
C PHE A 182 -8.43 7.59 -15.62
N LEU A 183 -7.63 6.68 -15.05
CA LEU A 183 -6.57 6.99 -14.09
C LEU A 183 -5.19 6.91 -14.72
N ASN A 184 -4.25 7.72 -14.23
CA ASN A 184 -2.88 7.69 -14.72
C ASN A 184 -2.24 6.34 -14.37
N LEU A 185 -1.81 5.60 -15.40
CA LEU A 185 -0.99 4.40 -15.23
C LEU A 185 0.47 4.83 -15.07
N LEU A 186 1.03 4.57 -13.90
CA LEU A 186 2.40 4.92 -13.54
C LEU A 186 3.25 3.66 -13.45
N THR A 187 4.48 3.77 -13.94
CA THR A 187 5.53 2.77 -13.72
C THR A 187 6.69 3.47 -13.02
N LEU A 188 6.90 3.16 -11.75
CA LEU A 188 7.99 3.68 -10.94
C LEU A 188 9.19 2.73 -11.02
N LYS A 189 10.36 3.28 -11.31
CA LYS A 189 11.65 2.60 -11.21
C LYS A 189 12.09 2.52 -9.74
N PRO A 190 12.95 1.55 -9.38
CA PRO A 190 13.51 1.49 -8.04
C PRO A 190 14.09 2.84 -7.58
N GLY A 191 13.65 3.31 -6.41
CA GLY A 191 14.01 4.61 -5.85
C GLY A 191 13.08 5.77 -6.21
N GLU A 192 12.24 5.64 -7.24
CA GLU A 192 11.19 6.63 -7.53
C GLU A 192 10.04 6.50 -6.53
N ALA A 193 9.35 7.62 -6.28
CA ALA A 193 8.32 7.72 -5.28
C ALA A 193 7.07 8.43 -5.80
N MET A 194 5.93 8.09 -5.21
CA MET A 194 4.67 8.79 -5.41
C MET A 194 4.02 9.08 -4.06
N PHE A 195 3.42 10.27 -3.95
CA PHE A 195 2.60 10.65 -2.82
C PHE A 195 1.12 10.50 -3.19
N LEU A 196 0.34 9.94 -2.27
CA LEU A 196 -1.09 9.69 -2.40
C LEU A 196 -1.83 10.63 -1.47
N GLU A 197 -2.34 11.71 -2.06
CA GLU A 197 -3.16 12.69 -1.37
C GLU A 197 -4.53 12.11 -0.99
N ALA A 198 -5.14 12.74 0.01
CA ALA A 198 -6.51 12.44 0.36
C ALA A 198 -7.46 12.68 -0.84
N ASN A 199 -8.48 11.85 -0.94
CA ASN A 199 -9.52 11.84 -1.96
C ASN A 199 -9.02 11.54 -3.39
N VAL A 200 -7.76 11.13 -3.57
CA VAL A 200 -7.23 10.73 -4.89
C VAL A 200 -7.42 9.22 -5.10
N PRO A 201 -8.16 8.79 -6.15
CA PRO A 201 -8.31 7.37 -6.46
C PRO A 201 -6.97 6.79 -6.93
N HIS A 202 -6.61 5.63 -6.38
CA HIS A 202 -5.37 4.94 -6.71
C HIS A 202 -5.50 3.43 -6.51
N ALA A 203 -4.63 2.66 -7.17
CA ALA A 203 -4.55 1.20 -7.04
C ALA A 203 -3.12 0.73 -7.28
N TYR A 204 -2.68 -0.32 -6.59
CA TYR A 204 -1.37 -0.94 -6.83
C TYR A 204 -1.58 -2.17 -7.68
N LEU A 205 -0.98 -2.22 -8.86
CA LEU A 205 -1.24 -3.29 -9.83
C LEU A 205 -0.23 -4.43 -9.69
N LYS A 206 1.06 -4.10 -9.62
CA LYS A 206 2.15 -5.11 -9.59
C LYS A 206 3.45 -4.54 -9.04
N GLY A 207 4.26 -5.39 -8.41
CA GLY A 207 5.60 -5.06 -7.94
C GLY A 207 5.63 -4.83 -6.43
N GLY A 208 6.80 -4.43 -5.92
CA GLY A 208 6.99 -4.22 -4.48
C GLY A 208 7.40 -2.79 -4.15
N PRO A 209 6.51 -1.95 -3.59
CA PRO A 209 6.88 -0.66 -3.01
C PRO A 209 7.12 -0.76 -1.49
N TRP A 210 8.01 0.07 -0.96
CA TRP A 210 7.87 0.58 0.41
C TRP A 210 6.65 1.47 0.47
N LEU A 211 5.93 1.43 1.59
CA LEU A 211 4.78 2.26 1.84
C LEU A 211 4.89 2.84 3.25
N CYS A 212 4.90 4.15 3.36
CA CYS A 212 4.74 4.86 4.63
C CYS A 212 3.31 5.42 4.69
N ARG A 213 2.63 5.17 5.81
CA ARG A 213 1.27 5.65 6.11
C ARG A 213 1.26 6.31 7.47
#